data_AF-A0A8T5F947-F1
#
_entry.id   AF-A0A8T5F947-F1
#
_cell.length_a   1.000
_cell.length_b   1.000
_cell.length_c   1.000
_cell.angle_alpha   90.00
_cell.angle_beta   90.00
_cell.angle_gamma   90.00
#
_symmetry.space_group_name_H-M   'P 1'
#
loop_
_entity.id
_entity.type
_entity.pdbx_description
1 polymer ?
#
loop_
_entity_poly.entity_id
_entity_poly.type
_entity_poly.pdbx_seq_one_letter_code
_entity_poly.pdbx_strand_id
1 'polypeptide(L)'
;MKFSRLKLSGKSQNLLGRLKNRTGLTPNIVARFALCISIKEKSAPIIAQYDKEGSEIEPSVLFGEYEDLYLGLMKNRLKKDGLSYSELNEMTRCHINRGVIALAPRIQNIGDFYDLIKEERNV
;
A
#
# COMPACT_ATOMS: atom_id res chain seq x y z
N MET A 1 17.72 -9.69 -1.87
CA MET A 1 16.26 -9.70 -2.07
C MET A 1 15.83 -8.29 -2.42
N LYS A 2 14.98 -8.14 -3.43
CA LYS A 2 14.50 -6.85 -3.93
C LYS A 2 13.04 -6.96 -4.29
N PHE A 3 12.36 -5.82 -4.38
CA PHE A 3 11.04 -5.80 -4.99
C PHE A 3 11.14 -6.13 -6.49
N SER A 4 10.07 -6.69 -7.02
CA SER A 4 9.81 -6.80 -8.45
C SER A 4 8.57 -5.97 -8.79
N ARG A 5 8.23 -5.87 -10.08
CA ARG A 5 6.94 -5.29 -10.50
C ARG A 5 5.80 -5.88 -9.68
N LEU A 6 4.92 -4.98 -9.23
CA LEU A 6 3.73 -5.33 -8.46
C LEU A 6 2.50 -5.05 -9.30
N LYS A 7 1.62 -6.05 -9.46
CA LYS A 7 0.36 -5.90 -10.19
C LYS A 7 -0.82 -5.77 -9.22
N LEU A 8 -1.38 -4.57 -9.08
CA LEU A 8 -2.46 -4.34 -8.12
C LEU A 8 -3.78 -4.98 -8.59
N SER A 9 -4.79 -4.98 -7.73
CA SER A 9 -6.13 -5.41 -8.13
C SER A 9 -6.82 -4.33 -8.97
N GLY A 10 -7.75 -4.75 -9.84
CA GLY A 10 -8.55 -3.81 -10.64
C GLY A 10 -9.34 -2.83 -9.75
N LYS A 11 -9.86 -3.33 -8.62
CA LYS A 11 -10.52 -2.50 -7.60
C LYS A 11 -9.60 -1.42 -7.04
N SER A 12 -8.38 -1.77 -6.64
CA SER A 12 -7.43 -0.80 -6.08
C SER A 12 -6.98 0.22 -7.13
N GLN A 13 -6.76 -0.19 -8.37
CA GLN A 13 -6.46 0.74 -9.46
C GLN A 13 -7.56 1.79 -9.62
N ASN A 14 -8.83 1.36 -9.65
CA ASN A 14 -9.97 2.28 -9.77
C ASN A 14 -10.04 3.25 -8.60
N LEU A 15 -9.83 2.77 -7.36
CA LEU A 15 -9.80 3.61 -6.17
C LEU A 15 -8.65 4.61 -6.19
N LEU A 16 -7.45 4.18 -6.59
CA LEU A 16 -6.29 5.07 -6.73
C LEU A 16 -6.53 6.17 -7.78
N GLY A 17 -7.18 5.83 -8.91
CA GLY A 17 -7.58 6.82 -9.91
C GLY A 17 -8.55 7.87 -9.35
N ARG A 18 -9.54 7.44 -8.56
CA ARG A 18 -10.48 8.36 -7.87
C ARG A 18 -9.77 9.24 -6.85
N LEU A 19 -8.87 8.67 -6.04
CA LEU A 19 -8.09 9.40 -5.04
C LEU A 19 -7.18 10.43 -5.70
N LYS A 20 -6.54 10.09 -6.83
CA LYS A 20 -5.78 11.05 -7.65
C LYS A 20 -6.66 12.24 -8.05
N ASN A 21 -7.84 11.99 -8.58
CA ASN A 21 -8.74 13.08 -9.03
C ASN A 21 -9.20 13.98 -7.88
N ARG A 22 -9.40 13.43 -6.68
CA ARG A 22 -9.86 14.16 -5.50
C ARG A 22 -8.77 14.96 -4.79
N THR A 23 -7.54 14.46 -4.81
CA THR A 23 -6.45 14.97 -3.97
C THR A 23 -5.33 15.63 -4.75
N GLY A 24 -5.26 15.38 -6.07
CA GLY A 24 -4.11 15.76 -6.91
C GLY A 24 -2.87 14.88 -6.71
N LEU A 25 -2.86 13.97 -5.74
CA LEU A 25 -1.71 13.11 -5.48
C LEU A 25 -1.58 12.01 -6.53
N THR A 26 -0.34 11.71 -6.90
CA THR A 26 -0.06 10.59 -7.80
C THR A 26 -0.36 9.24 -7.09
N PRO A 27 -0.83 8.22 -7.82
CA PRO A 27 -1.17 6.92 -7.25
C PRO A 27 -0.07 6.26 -6.42
N ASN A 28 1.20 6.43 -6.79
CA ASN A 28 2.34 5.89 -6.05
C ASN A 28 2.46 6.50 -4.64
N ILE A 29 2.21 7.81 -4.48
CA ILE A 29 2.23 8.46 -3.17
C ILE A 29 1.10 7.91 -2.30
N VAL A 30 -0.13 7.82 -2.84
CA VAL A 30 -1.28 7.27 -2.12
C VAL A 30 -1.05 5.80 -1.74
N ALA A 31 -0.44 5.01 -2.63
CA ALA A 31 -0.11 3.61 -2.37
C ALA A 31 0.91 3.43 -1.22
N ARG A 32 1.83 4.39 -1.02
CA ARG A 32 2.74 4.40 0.14
C ARG A 32 1.99 4.57 1.45
N PHE A 33 1.05 5.52 1.53
CA PHE A 33 0.17 5.67 2.70
C PHE A 33 -0.66 4.42 2.95
N ALA A 34 -1.27 3.86 1.89
CA ALA A 34 -2.02 2.62 1.96
C ALA A 34 -1.18 1.47 2.55
N LEU A 35 0.06 1.30 2.09
CA LEU A 35 0.97 0.29 2.62
C LEU A 35 1.20 0.48 4.13
N CYS A 36 1.49 1.70 4.58
CA CYS A 36 1.70 1.99 6.00
C CYS A 36 0.45 1.70 6.86
N ILE A 37 -0.73 2.14 6.42
CA ILE A 37 -2.01 1.85 7.09
C ILE A 37 -2.21 0.34 7.20
N SER A 38 -1.95 -0.40 6.12
CA SER A 38 -2.08 -1.84 6.11
C SER A 38 -1.08 -2.55 7.01
N ILE A 39 0.18 -2.09 7.10
CA ILE A 39 1.19 -2.73 7.94
C ILE A 39 0.89 -2.56 9.44
N LYS A 40 0.19 -1.49 9.84
CA LYS A 40 -0.25 -1.26 11.22
C LYS A 40 -1.24 -2.31 11.71
N GLU A 41 -2.12 -2.79 10.84
CA GLU A 41 -3.13 -3.79 11.19
C GLU A 41 -2.53 -5.08 11.75
N LYS A 42 -3.10 -5.62 12.82
CA LYS A 42 -2.56 -6.83 13.48
C LYS A 42 -2.56 -8.06 12.56
N SER A 43 -3.63 -8.23 11.78
CA SER A 43 -3.77 -9.38 10.87
C SER A 43 -3.00 -9.18 9.56
N ALA A 44 -2.57 -10.27 8.95
CA ALA A 44 -2.05 -10.28 7.57
C ALA A 44 -3.20 -10.17 6.56
N PRO A 45 -3.01 -9.51 5.40
CA PRO A 45 -3.99 -9.52 4.33
C PRO A 45 -4.10 -10.92 3.70
N ILE A 46 -5.30 -11.29 3.25
CA ILE A 46 -5.56 -12.60 2.64
C ILE A 46 -5.34 -12.48 1.12
N ILE A 47 -4.37 -13.22 0.58
CA ILE A 47 -3.96 -13.13 -0.83
C ILE A 47 -5.13 -13.32 -1.80
N ALA A 48 -5.98 -14.32 -1.55
CA ALA A 48 -7.11 -14.67 -2.41
C ALA A 48 -8.18 -13.57 -2.54
N GLN A 49 -8.17 -12.53 -1.68
CA GLN A 49 -9.11 -11.42 -1.76
C GLN A 49 -8.77 -10.40 -2.86
N TYR A 50 -7.58 -10.50 -3.46
CA TYR A 50 -7.09 -9.48 -4.39
C TYR A 50 -6.66 -10.10 -5.72
N ASP A 51 -7.44 -9.84 -6.76
CA ASP A 51 -7.10 -10.16 -8.14
C ASP A 51 -5.80 -9.45 -8.61
N LYS A 52 -5.36 -9.77 -9.83
CA LYS A 52 -4.22 -9.17 -10.52
C LYS A 52 -4.64 -8.54 -11.85
N GLU A 53 -5.82 -7.92 -11.89
CA GLU A 53 -6.40 -7.29 -13.09
C GLU A 53 -6.04 -5.80 -13.21
N GLY A 54 -5.39 -5.24 -12.19
CA GLY A 54 -4.96 -3.86 -12.20
C GLY A 54 -3.62 -3.63 -12.91
N SER A 55 -3.14 -2.39 -12.82
CA SER A 55 -1.89 -1.93 -13.42
C SER A 55 -0.67 -2.50 -12.69
N GLU A 56 0.38 -2.77 -13.46
CA GLU A 56 1.71 -3.03 -12.93
C GLU A 56 2.43 -1.72 -12.58
N ILE A 57 3.15 -1.72 -11.47
CA ILE A 57 3.97 -0.59 -11.04
C ILE A 57 5.37 -1.09 -10.71
N GLU A 58 6.37 -0.43 -11.27
CA GLU A 58 7.78 -0.66 -10.95
C GLU A 58 8.10 -0.17 -9.53
N PRO A 59 8.89 -0.91 -8.72
CA PRO A 59 9.28 -0.48 -7.38
C PRO A 59 9.95 0.89 -7.33
N SER A 60 10.80 1.21 -8.31
CA SER A 60 11.45 2.52 -8.43
C SER A 60 10.45 3.66 -8.64
N VAL A 61 9.32 3.41 -9.30
CA VAL A 61 8.23 4.39 -9.45
C VAL A 61 7.39 4.43 -8.18
N LEU A 62 7.08 3.26 -7.61
CA LEU A 62 6.25 3.13 -6.43
C LEU A 62 6.90 3.78 -5.21
N PHE A 63 8.15 3.46 -4.91
CA PHE A 63 8.85 3.85 -3.68
C PHE A 63 9.92 4.93 -3.90
N GLY A 64 10.45 5.08 -5.12
CA GLY A 64 11.48 6.07 -5.42
C GLY A 64 12.74 5.84 -4.58
N GLU A 65 13.34 6.93 -4.10
CA GLU A 65 14.51 6.90 -3.21
C GLU A 65 14.27 6.16 -1.88
N TYR A 66 13.00 5.96 -1.48
CA TYR A 66 12.64 5.31 -0.21
C TYR A 66 12.49 3.79 -0.33
N GLU A 67 12.87 3.17 -1.45
CA GLU A 67 12.66 1.73 -1.68
C GLU A 67 13.23 0.85 -0.55
N ASP A 68 14.45 1.15 -0.09
CA ASP A 68 15.10 0.39 1.00
C ASP A 68 14.34 0.49 2.33
N LEU A 69 13.72 1.63 2.62
CA LEU A 69 12.87 1.82 3.80
C LEU A 69 11.66 0.88 3.75
N TYR A 70 10.93 0.89 2.62
CA TYR A 70 9.75 0.03 2.46
C TYR A 70 10.13 -1.46 2.42
N LEU A 71 11.30 -1.80 1.85
CA LEU A 71 11.84 -3.15 1.90
C LEU A 71 12.11 -3.61 3.33
N GLY A 72 12.69 -2.75 4.17
CA GLY A 72 12.89 -3.00 5.59
C GLY A 72 11.57 -3.23 6.33
N LEU A 73 10.58 -2.35 6.13
CA LEU A 73 9.25 -2.47 6.72
C LEU A 73 8.57 -3.79 6.35
N MET A 74 8.61 -4.17 5.07
CA MET A 74 7.99 -5.40 4.61
C MET A 74 8.72 -6.66 5.10
N LYS A 75 10.05 -6.66 5.19
CA LYS A 75 10.80 -7.77 5.80
C LYS A 75 10.43 -7.96 7.26
N ASN A 76 10.34 -6.87 8.02
CA ASN A 76 9.90 -6.92 9.41
C ASN A 76 8.46 -7.45 9.51
N ARG A 77 7.58 -7.01 8.61
CA ARG A 77 6.20 -7.46 8.56
C ARG A 77 6.08 -8.96 8.29
N LEU A 78 6.76 -9.49 7.27
CA LEU A 78 6.77 -10.93 6.96
C LEU A 78 7.26 -11.76 8.15
N LYS A 79 8.35 -11.32 8.79
CA LYS A 79 8.88 -11.98 9.99
C LYS A 79 7.85 -12.00 11.12
N LYS A 80 7.14 -10.89 11.36
CA LYS A 80 6.08 -10.79 12.37
C LYS A 80 4.91 -11.73 12.07
N ASP A 81 4.56 -11.89 10.80
CA ASP A 81 3.47 -12.77 10.36
C ASP A 81 3.90 -14.25 10.22
N GLY A 82 5.18 -14.57 10.48
CA GLY A 82 5.71 -15.94 10.32
C GLY A 82 5.84 -16.40 8.86
N LEU A 83 5.89 -15.45 7.92
CA LEU A 83 5.93 -15.70 6.48
C LEU A 83 7.35 -15.71 5.93
N SER A 84 7.55 -16.46 4.83
CA SER A 84 8.83 -16.51 4.14
C SER A 84 9.11 -15.21 3.41
N TYR A 85 10.38 -14.81 3.31
CA TYR A 85 10.75 -13.66 2.49
C TYR A 85 10.47 -13.87 0.99
N SER A 86 10.31 -15.11 0.52
CA SER A 86 9.86 -15.37 -0.86
C SER A 86 8.50 -14.76 -1.16
N GLU A 87 7.68 -14.50 -0.15
CA GLU A 87 6.34 -13.91 -0.28
C GLU A 87 6.36 -12.38 -0.35
N LEU A 88 7.54 -11.74 -0.31
CA LEU A 88 7.71 -10.29 -0.27
C LEU A 88 6.84 -9.55 -1.28
N ASN A 89 6.93 -9.90 -2.57
CA ASN A 89 6.22 -9.16 -3.61
C ASN A 89 4.70 -9.40 -3.54
N GLU A 90 4.28 -10.64 -3.30
CA GLU A 90 2.86 -10.98 -3.20
C GLU A 90 2.20 -10.29 -2.00
N MET A 91 2.85 -10.33 -0.84
CA MET A 91 2.35 -9.67 0.36
C MET A 91 2.41 -8.14 0.27
N THR A 92 3.44 -7.56 -0.35
CA THR A 92 3.51 -6.10 -0.55
C THR A 92 2.32 -5.61 -1.38
N ARG A 93 2.03 -6.29 -2.49
CA ARG A 93 0.85 -6.05 -3.33
C ARG A 93 -0.45 -6.18 -2.54
N CYS A 94 -0.60 -7.25 -1.75
CA CYS A 94 -1.80 -7.46 -0.91
C CYS A 94 -1.96 -6.38 0.17
N HIS A 95 -0.86 -5.97 0.80
CA HIS A 95 -0.89 -4.88 1.78
C HIS A 95 -1.30 -3.56 1.13
N ILE A 96 -0.76 -3.22 -0.04
CA ILE A 96 -1.16 -2.02 -0.79
C ILE A 96 -2.66 -2.10 -1.12
N ASN A 97 -3.14 -3.22 -1.66
CA ASN A 97 -4.55 -3.38 -2.00
C ASN A 97 -5.48 -3.20 -0.78
N ARG A 98 -5.16 -3.87 0.34
CA ARG A 98 -5.90 -3.70 1.59
C ARG A 98 -5.91 -2.25 2.05
N GLY A 99 -4.73 -1.62 2.04
CA GLY A 99 -4.55 -0.24 2.44
C GLY A 99 -5.33 0.76 1.60
N VAL A 100 -5.36 0.56 0.27
CA VAL A 100 -6.10 1.43 -0.65
C VAL A 100 -7.59 1.34 -0.37
N ILE A 101 -8.11 0.12 -0.16
CA ILE A 101 -9.51 -0.11 0.18
C ILE A 101 -9.88 0.53 1.53
N ALA A 102 -9.00 0.44 2.52
CA ALA A 102 -9.21 1.04 3.84
C ALA A 102 -9.11 2.57 3.82
N LEU A 103 -8.22 3.12 2.99
CA LEU A 103 -7.96 4.56 2.89
C LEU A 103 -9.04 5.28 2.07
N ALA A 104 -9.52 4.68 0.98
CA ALA A 104 -10.45 5.31 0.04
C ALA A 104 -11.69 5.96 0.67
N PRO A 105 -12.40 5.35 1.65
CA PRO A 105 -13.57 6.00 2.26
C PRO A 105 -13.21 7.19 3.15
N ARG A 106 -11.98 7.23 3.70
CA ARG A 106 -11.50 8.26 4.64
C ARG A 106 -11.00 9.52 3.94
N ILE A 107 -10.72 9.46 2.63
CA ILE A 107 -10.09 10.55 1.88
C ILE A 107 -11.03 11.04 0.78
N GLN A 108 -11.58 12.24 0.99
CA GLN A 108 -12.42 12.98 0.05
C GLN A 108 -11.66 14.16 -0.59
N ASN A 109 -10.69 14.74 0.12
CA ASN A 109 -9.83 15.84 -0.35
C ASN A 109 -8.40 15.70 0.22
N ILE A 110 -7.49 16.58 -0.20
CA ILE A 110 -6.08 16.53 0.23
C ILE A 110 -5.89 16.79 1.73
N GLY A 111 -6.74 17.61 2.34
CA GLY A 111 -6.71 17.94 3.77
C GLY A 111 -6.93 16.74 4.67
N ASP A 112 -7.70 15.74 4.22
CA ASP A 112 -8.01 14.56 5.03
C ASP A 112 -6.75 13.71 5.34
N PHE A 113 -5.69 13.83 4.52
CA PHE A 113 -4.40 13.20 4.84
C PHE A 113 -3.72 13.83 6.05
N TYR A 114 -3.89 15.13 6.25
CA TYR A 114 -3.35 15.81 7.42
C TYR A 114 -4.04 15.34 8.71
N ASP A 115 -5.36 15.20 8.65
CA ASP A 115 -6.14 14.68 9.78
C ASP A 115 -5.79 13.20 10.06
N LEU A 116 -5.67 12.39 9.00
CA LEU A 116 -5.16 11.02 9.12
C LEU A 116 -3.81 10.97 9.82
N ILE A 117 -2.84 11.80 9.43
CA ILE A 117 -1.51 11.81 10.06
C ILE A 117 -1.60 12.22 11.53
N LYS A 118 -2.46 13.17 11.89
CA LYS A 118 -2.68 13.55 13.30
C LYS A 118 -3.23 12.41 14.13
N GLU A 119 -4.26 11.73 13.62
CA GLU A 119 -4.84 10.56 14.27
C GLU A 119 -3.77 9.50 14.52
N GLU A 120 -2.95 9.20 13.51
CA GLU A 120 -1.92 8.17 13.58
C GLU A 120 -0.73 8.51 14.49
N ARG A 121 -0.48 9.79 14.81
CA ARG A 121 0.58 10.22 15.75
C ARG A 121 0.18 10.13 17.22
N ASN A 122 -1.12 10.07 17.52
CA ASN A 122 -1.65 10.09 18.88
C ASN A 122 -1.99 8.67 19.41
N VAL A 123 -1.56 7.62 18.71
CA VAL A 123 -1.84 6.21 19.01
C VAL A 123 -0.57 5.48 19.44
#